data_AF-A0A448WDG9-F1
#
_entry.id   AF-A0A448WDG9-F1
#
_cell.length_a   1.000
_cell.length_b   1.000
_cell.length_c   1.000
_cell.angle_alpha   90.00
_cell.angle_beta   90.00
_cell.angle_gamma   90.00
#
_symmetry.space_group_name_H-M   'P 1'
#
loop_
_entity.id
_entity.type
_entity.pdbx_description
1 polymer ?
#
loop_
_entity_poly.entity_id
_entity_poly.type
_entity_poly.pdbx_seq_one_letter_code
_entity_poly.pdbx_strand_id
1 'polypeptide(L)'
;MSSDVPRSEASWFANLFIRKLDPVKESQSDLLSDHSQVYELQAHSVHPKFMKQYLDDLARAIAFRDTNQEAVAGLFSHIGDMHMVHHIWAYDDLEQRRKSRDDAWRRPGWDDCVLHTG
;
A
#
# COMPACT_ATOMS: atom_id res chain seq x y z
N MET A 1 -36.87 34.24 42.28
CA MET A 1 -35.77 35.05 41.70
C MET A 1 -34.79 34.01 41.15
N SER A 2 -34.75 33.72 39.83
CA SER A 2 -34.06 34.50 38.78
C SER A 2 -32.60 34.80 39.20
N SER A 3 -31.51 34.45 38.50
CA SER A 3 -31.28 33.89 37.14
C SER A 3 -29.75 33.56 37.01
N ASP A 4 -29.19 32.73 36.11
CA ASP A 4 -29.71 32.04 34.91
C ASP A 4 -28.88 30.78 34.52
N VAL A 5 -29.04 30.23 33.30
CA VAL A 5 -28.33 29.07 32.72
C VAL A 5 -27.17 29.53 31.81
N PRO A 6 -26.09 28.73 31.65
CA PRO A 6 -25.89 28.14 30.32
C PRO A 6 -25.47 26.66 30.31
N ARG A 7 -25.91 26.01 29.24
CA ARG A 7 -25.71 24.61 28.84
C ARG A 7 -24.29 24.39 28.29
N SER A 8 -23.61 23.32 28.70
CA SER A 8 -22.57 22.70 27.84
C SER A 8 -22.47 21.18 28.07
N GLU A 9 -23.14 20.41 27.21
CA GLU A 9 -22.75 19.02 26.96
C GLU A 9 -21.49 19.04 26.11
N ALA A 10 -20.32 18.98 26.73
CA ALA A 10 -19.05 18.82 26.03
C ALA A 10 -17.97 18.22 26.94
N SER A 11 -17.00 17.54 26.31
CA SER A 11 -15.69 17.22 26.90
C SER A 11 -15.55 16.05 27.89
N TRP A 12 -16.27 14.95 27.65
CA TRP A 12 -15.69 13.61 27.90
C TRP A 12 -15.08 13.07 26.60
N PHE A 13 -15.90 12.88 25.55
CA PHE A 13 -15.45 12.34 24.26
C PHE A 13 -14.35 13.15 23.57
N ALA A 14 -14.26 14.47 23.83
CA ALA A 14 -13.22 15.33 23.24
C ALA A 14 -11.79 14.89 23.66
N ASN A 15 -11.64 14.33 24.86
CA ASN A 15 -10.34 13.85 25.36
C ASN A 15 -9.89 12.50 24.78
N LEU A 16 -10.71 11.84 23.94
CA LEU A 16 -10.25 10.67 23.17
C LEU A 16 -9.50 11.03 21.89
N PHE A 17 -9.64 12.26 21.37
CA PHE A 17 -9.16 12.62 20.02
C PHE A 17 -8.31 13.89 19.92
N ILE A 18 -7.90 14.50 21.04
CA ILE A 18 -6.93 15.60 21.04
C ILE A 18 -5.63 15.18 21.74
N ARG A 19 -4.90 14.26 21.11
CA ARG A 19 -3.44 14.41 21.08
C ARG A 19 -3.14 15.37 19.95
N LYS A 20 -2.66 16.58 20.29
CA LYS A 20 -1.95 17.40 19.29
C LYS A 20 -0.74 16.59 18.89
N LEU A 21 -0.78 16.03 17.68
CA LEU A 21 0.38 15.45 17.04
C LEU A 21 1.33 16.61 16.78
N ASP A 22 2.52 16.57 17.37
CA ASP A 22 3.65 17.33 16.88
C ASP A 22 3.81 17.00 15.37
N PRO A 23 4.22 17.97 14.51
CA PRO A 23 4.38 17.71 13.09
C PRO A 23 5.30 16.50 12.92
N VAL A 24 4.86 15.55 12.09
CA VAL A 24 5.40 14.18 12.00
C VAL A 24 6.92 14.19 12.15
N LYS A 25 7.36 13.71 13.32
CA LYS A 25 8.76 13.33 13.51
C LYS A 25 9.04 12.26 12.47
N GLU A 26 10.04 12.49 11.62
CA GLU A 26 10.35 11.71 10.42
C GLU A 26 10.33 10.21 10.71
N SER A 27 9.94 9.40 9.71
CA SER A 27 9.74 7.98 9.97
C SER A 27 11.06 7.35 10.41
N GLN A 28 11.02 6.39 11.34
CA GLN A 28 12.26 5.76 11.81
C GLN A 28 13.02 5.06 10.67
N SER A 29 12.32 4.68 9.61
CA SER A 29 12.90 4.25 8.33
C SER A 29 13.79 5.33 7.70
N ASP A 30 13.34 6.57 7.58
CA ASP A 30 14.10 7.67 6.95
C ASP A 30 15.39 7.98 7.71
N LEU A 31 15.34 7.91 9.05
CA LEU A 31 16.50 8.10 9.92
C LEU A 31 17.52 6.93 9.89
N LEU A 32 17.13 5.79 9.33
CA LEU A 32 17.95 4.57 9.25
C LEU A 32 18.33 4.20 7.80
N SER A 33 17.74 4.84 6.79
CA SER A 33 18.00 4.59 5.38
C SER A 33 19.04 5.56 4.82
N ASP A 34 20.26 5.06 4.60
CA ASP A 34 21.34 5.77 3.88
C ASP A 34 21.21 5.64 2.34
N HIS A 35 20.02 5.23 1.84
CA HIS A 35 19.79 4.80 0.47
C HIS A 35 18.90 5.75 -0.32
N SER A 36 19.27 5.99 -1.58
CA SER A 36 18.60 6.90 -2.51
C SER A 36 17.34 6.32 -3.20
N GLN A 37 16.92 5.10 -2.85
CA GLN A 37 15.76 4.42 -3.43
C GLN A 37 15.07 3.53 -2.40
N VAL A 38 13.75 3.38 -2.55
CA VAL A 38 12.86 2.57 -1.72
C VAL A 38 12.40 1.34 -2.50
N TYR A 39 12.54 0.15 -1.90
CA TYR A 39 12.06 -1.10 -2.47
C TYR A 39 10.84 -1.63 -1.71
N GLU A 40 9.76 -1.94 -2.43
CA GLU A 40 8.58 -2.59 -1.89
C GLU A 40 8.55 -4.06 -2.33
N LEU A 41 8.80 -4.97 -1.39
CA LEU A 41 8.50 -6.39 -1.53
C LEU A 41 7.05 -6.65 -1.08
N GLN A 42 6.28 -7.34 -1.91
CA GLN A 42 5.02 -7.96 -1.47
C GLN A 42 5.07 -9.46 -1.79
N ALA A 43 4.47 -10.27 -0.92
CA ALA A 43 4.41 -11.71 -1.04
C ALA A 43 2.96 -12.17 -0.91
N HIS A 44 2.49 -12.97 -1.87
CA HIS A 44 1.12 -13.42 -1.99
C HIS A 44 1.07 -14.95 -1.96
N SER A 45 0.28 -15.50 -1.05
CA SER A 45 -0.03 -16.94 -1.00
C SER A 45 -1.24 -17.20 -1.89
N VAL A 46 -1.00 -17.74 -3.08
CA VAL A 46 -2.05 -17.96 -4.07
C VAL A 46 -2.63 -19.37 -3.91
N HIS A 47 -3.95 -19.50 -3.86
CA HIS A 47 -4.56 -20.83 -3.79
C HIS A 47 -4.23 -21.64 -5.07
N PRO A 48 -3.75 -22.90 -4.97
CA PRO A 48 -3.16 -23.66 -6.10
C PRO A 48 -4.00 -23.65 -7.39
N LYS A 49 -5.33 -23.82 -7.23
CA LYS A 49 -6.32 -23.81 -8.32
C LYS A 49 -6.27 -22.55 -9.20
N PHE A 50 -5.88 -21.41 -8.65
CA PHE A 50 -5.91 -20.10 -9.31
C PHE A 50 -4.51 -19.61 -9.71
N MET A 51 -3.43 -20.33 -9.39
CA MET A 51 -2.05 -19.91 -9.66
C MET A 51 -1.80 -19.51 -11.12
N LYS A 52 -2.35 -20.25 -12.10
CA LYS A 52 -2.19 -19.89 -13.51
C LYS A 52 -2.89 -18.57 -13.85
N GLN A 53 -4.12 -18.39 -13.37
CA GLN A 53 -4.92 -17.19 -13.62
C GLN A 53 -4.25 -15.97 -12.99
N TYR A 54 -3.81 -16.11 -11.73
CA TYR A 54 -3.00 -15.10 -11.05
C TYR A 54 -1.74 -14.69 -11.83
N LEU A 55 -1.02 -15.63 -12.44
CA LEU A 55 0.17 -15.32 -13.26
C LEU A 55 -0.19 -14.63 -14.58
N ASP A 56 -1.30 -15.03 -15.23
CA ASP A 56 -1.82 -14.35 -16.43
C ASP A 56 -2.24 -12.91 -16.09
N ASP A 57 -2.90 -12.70 -14.94
CA ASP A 57 -3.35 -11.41 -14.42
C ASP A 57 -2.18 -10.51 -14.01
N LEU A 58 -1.16 -11.08 -13.35
CA LEU A 58 0.08 -10.38 -13.02
C LEU A 58 0.82 -9.93 -14.28
N ALA A 59 0.86 -10.74 -15.34
CA ALA A 59 1.45 -10.33 -16.61
C ALA A 59 0.73 -9.12 -17.24
N ARG A 60 -0.62 -9.08 -17.14
CA ARG A 60 -1.41 -7.89 -17.55
C ARG A 60 -1.12 -6.69 -16.64
N ALA A 61 -1.07 -6.88 -15.33
CA ALA A 61 -0.77 -5.84 -14.34
C ALA A 61 0.62 -5.21 -14.56
N ILE A 62 1.64 -6.01 -14.88
CA ILE A 62 2.98 -5.54 -15.21
C ILE A 62 2.96 -4.68 -16.48
N ALA A 63 2.25 -5.09 -17.53
CA ALA A 63 2.12 -4.29 -18.75
C ALA A 63 1.45 -2.91 -18.50
N PHE A 64 0.53 -2.81 -17.54
CA PHE A 64 0.02 -1.52 -17.09
C PHE A 64 1.06 -0.71 -16.31
N ARG A 65 1.91 -1.33 -15.49
CA ARG A 65 2.87 -0.60 -14.64
C ARG A 65 4.20 -0.25 -15.33
N ASP A 66 4.53 -0.92 -16.43
CA ASP A 66 5.66 -0.58 -17.30
C ASP A 66 5.60 0.88 -17.81
N THR A 67 4.39 1.42 -18.01
CA THR A 67 4.21 2.85 -18.37
C THR A 67 4.76 3.84 -17.33
N ASN A 68 4.89 3.41 -16.07
CA ASN A 68 5.44 4.23 -14.98
C ASN A 68 6.96 4.07 -14.84
N GLN A 69 7.61 3.24 -15.67
CA GLN A 69 9.03 2.88 -15.59
C GLN A 69 9.45 2.26 -14.24
N GLU A 70 8.49 1.69 -13.51
CA GLU A 70 8.74 0.99 -12.24
C GLU A 70 9.48 -0.31 -12.53
N ALA A 71 10.71 -0.47 -12.01
CA ALA A 71 11.45 -1.72 -12.16
C ALA A 71 10.74 -2.84 -11.37
N VAL A 72 10.29 -3.87 -12.08
CA VAL A 72 9.54 -5.01 -11.51
C VAL A 72 10.36 -6.29 -11.58
N ALA A 73 10.51 -6.97 -10.45
CA ALA A 73 10.84 -8.39 -10.45
C ALA A 73 9.60 -9.19 -10.04
N GLY A 74 9.08 -10.04 -10.94
CA GLY A 74 8.05 -11.03 -10.65
C GLY A 74 8.66 -12.42 -10.47
N LEU A 75 8.51 -13.00 -9.28
CA LEU A 75 9.16 -14.25 -8.88
C LEU A 75 8.11 -15.24 -8.33
N PHE A 76 8.20 -16.52 -8.69
CA PHE A 76 7.36 -17.57 -8.10
C PHE A 76 8.22 -18.64 -7.43
N SER A 77 7.73 -19.19 -6.31
CA SER A 77 8.42 -20.28 -5.62
C SER A 77 8.25 -21.60 -6.36
N HIS A 78 9.34 -22.13 -6.92
CA HIS A 78 9.38 -23.46 -7.54
C HIS A 78 9.75 -24.58 -6.55
N ILE A 79 10.53 -24.25 -5.51
CA ILE A 79 11.00 -25.19 -4.47
C ILE A 79 10.83 -24.49 -3.11
N GLY A 80 10.34 -25.20 -2.10
CA GLY A 80 9.97 -24.64 -0.79
C GLY A 80 8.46 -24.40 -0.69
N ASP A 81 8.05 -23.27 -0.09
CA ASP A 81 6.65 -22.90 0.05
C ASP A 81 6.01 -22.61 -1.31
N MET A 82 5.28 -23.60 -1.81
CA MET A 82 4.72 -23.64 -3.16
C MET A 82 3.49 -22.71 -3.28
N HIS A 83 3.28 -22.15 -4.47
CA HIS A 83 2.21 -21.18 -4.78
C HIS A 83 2.37 -19.80 -4.12
N MET A 84 3.56 -19.51 -3.58
CA MET A 84 3.95 -18.15 -3.22
C MET A 84 4.41 -17.38 -4.48
N VAL A 85 3.85 -16.20 -4.70
CA VAL A 85 4.34 -15.21 -5.66
C VAL A 85 4.91 -14.02 -4.90
N HIS A 86 6.12 -13.61 -5.28
CA HIS A 86 6.80 -12.44 -4.74
C HIS A 86 6.97 -11.42 -5.85
N HIS A 87 6.69 -10.16 -5.55
CA HIS A 87 7.08 -9.07 -6.45
C HIS A 87 7.78 -7.94 -5.72
N ILE A 88 8.81 -7.41 -6.39
CA ILE A 88 9.64 -6.30 -5.91
C ILE A 88 9.42 -5.12 -6.85
N TRP A 89 9.11 -3.97 -6.27
CA TRP A 89 8.96 -2.69 -6.96
C TRP A 89 10.03 -1.72 -6.45
N ALA A 90 10.70 -1.01 -7.36
CA ALA A 90 11.64 0.05 -7.03
C ALA A 90 10.97 1.44 -7.20
N TYR A 91 11.23 2.34 -6.26
CA TYR A 91 10.83 3.73 -6.29
C TYR A 91 11.99 4.60 -5.81
N ASP A 92 12.03 5.87 -6.21
CA ASP A 92 12.99 6.85 -5.71
C ASP A 92 12.60 7.33 -4.30
N ASP A 93 11.29 7.52 -4.04
CA ASP A 93 10.78 7.94 -2.73
C ASP A 93 9.36 7.41 -2.41
N LEU A 94 8.92 7.62 -1.17
CA LEU A 94 7.60 7.19 -0.67
C LEU A 94 6.42 7.97 -1.28
N GLU A 95 6.61 9.19 -1.77
CA GLU A 95 5.59 10.00 -2.42
C GLU A 95 5.35 9.55 -3.87
N GLN A 96 6.43 9.24 -4.60
CA GLN A 96 6.39 8.60 -5.92
C GLN A 96 5.70 7.25 -5.80
N ARG A 97 6.08 6.41 -4.83
CA ARG A 97 5.37 5.15 -4.53
C ARG A 97 3.86 5.36 -4.34
N ARG A 98 3.44 6.39 -3.58
CA ARG A 98 2.02 6.70 -3.39
C ARG A 98 1.36 7.09 -4.73
N LYS A 99 1.95 8.02 -5.47
CA LYS A 99 1.44 8.48 -6.78
C LYS A 99 1.28 7.31 -7.76
N SER A 100 2.33 6.51 -7.92
CA SER A 100 2.33 5.28 -8.73
C SER A 100 1.18 4.33 -8.40
N ARG A 101 0.95 4.08 -7.11
CA ARG A 101 -0.16 3.22 -6.65
C ARG A 101 -1.53 3.85 -6.92
N ASP A 102 -1.70 5.14 -6.61
CA ASP A 102 -2.96 5.86 -6.85
C ASP A 102 -3.30 5.92 -8.35
N ASP A 103 -2.30 6.13 -9.21
CA ASP A 103 -2.47 6.18 -10.67
C ASP A 103 -2.68 4.79 -11.29
N ALA A 104 -2.10 3.73 -10.72
CA ALA A 104 -2.46 2.35 -11.09
C ALA A 104 -3.94 2.06 -10.75
N TRP A 105 -4.39 2.40 -9.54
CA TRP A 105 -5.80 2.23 -9.11
C TRP A 105 -6.81 3.01 -9.94
N ARG A 106 -6.41 4.10 -10.62
CA ARG A 106 -7.27 4.89 -11.51
C ARG A 106 -7.40 4.33 -12.92
N ARG A 107 -6.59 3.35 -13.33
CA ARG A 107 -6.62 2.80 -14.69
C ARG A 107 -7.75 1.77 -14.84
N PRO A 108 -8.63 1.90 -15.85
CA PRO A 108 -9.69 0.92 -16.08
C PRO A 108 -9.08 -0.43 -16.47
N GLY A 109 -9.54 -1.52 -15.83
CA GLY A 109 -9.00 -2.87 -15.99
C GLY A 109 -7.85 -3.22 -15.03
N TRP A 110 -7.42 -2.29 -14.18
CA TRP A 110 -6.54 -2.60 -13.05
C TRP A 110 -7.25 -3.45 -11.99
N ASP A 111 -8.52 -3.14 -11.74
CA ASP A 111 -9.42 -3.86 -10.85
C ASP A 111 -9.52 -5.35 -11.23
N ASP A 112 -9.77 -5.65 -12.50
CA ASP A 112 -9.79 -7.04 -13.03
C ASP A 112 -8.50 -7.83 -12.75
N CYS A 113 -7.35 -7.15 -12.67
CA CYS A 113 -6.06 -7.81 -12.45
C CYS A 113 -5.75 -8.04 -10.95
N VAL A 114 -6.48 -7.39 -10.04
CA VAL A 114 -6.28 -7.48 -8.58
C VAL A 114 -7.32 -8.39 -7.90
N LEU A 115 -8.40 -8.79 -8.61
CA LEU A 115 -9.46 -9.64 -8.08
C LEU A 115 -8.98 -10.96 -7.44
N HIS A 116 -7.88 -11.52 -7.93
CA HIS A 116 -7.36 -12.83 -7.51
C HIS A 116 -6.21 -12.75 -6.48
N THR A 117 -5.94 -11.56 -5.90
CA THR A 117 -4.80 -11.29 -5.00
C THR A 117 -5.14 -11.40 -3.50
N GLY A 118 -6.25 -12.06 -3.11
CA GLY A 118 -6.73 -12.18 -1.73
C GLY A 118 -7.11 -13.59 -1.31
#